data_AF-A0A1H0S9Q4-F1
#
_entry.id   AF-A0A1H0S9Q4-F1
#
_cell.length_a   1.000
_cell.length_b   1.000
_cell.length_c   1.000
_cell.angle_alpha   90.00
_cell.angle_beta   90.00
_cell.angle_gamma   90.00
#
_symmetry.space_group_name_H-M   'P 1'
#
loop_
_entity.id
_entity.type
_entity.pdbx_description
1 polymer ?
#
loop_
_entity_poly.entity_id
_entity_poly.type
_entity_poly.pdbx_seq_one_letter_code
_entity_poly.pdbx_strand_id
1 'polypeptide(L)'
;MALEAINEIKIAETKAEELILEAKAKAREIVQSATLQAEGEYNKILGIAKANKDKLIDDAIKQGEKDAEPILIKGNKEVGDINNMSQEKKDMAIKLVVERIVKIHGNS
;
A
#
# COMPACT_ATOMS: atom_id res chain seq x y z
N MET A 1 -46.42 60.97 20.55
CA MET A 1 -46.15 60.10 21.72
C MET A 1 -46.62 58.66 21.52
N ALA A 2 -47.91 58.32 21.62
CA ALA A 2 -48.35 56.91 21.49
C ALA A 2 -48.12 56.28 20.10
N LEU A 3 -48.35 57.04 19.03
CA LEU A 3 -48.13 56.61 17.65
C LEU A 3 -46.64 56.42 17.30
N GLU A 4 -45.76 57.24 17.88
CA GLU A 4 -44.30 57.11 17.71
C GLU A 4 -43.79 55.85 18.40
N ALA A 5 -44.25 55.59 19.63
CA ALA A 5 -43.90 54.37 20.37
C ALA A 5 -44.33 53.09 19.63
N ILE A 6 -45.54 53.08 19.04
CA ILE A 6 -46.01 51.94 18.23
C ILE A 6 -45.13 51.75 16.98
N ASN A 7 -44.72 52.84 16.33
CA ASN A 7 -43.86 52.76 15.16
C ASN A 7 -42.44 52.28 15.50
N GLU A 8 -41.88 52.71 16.64
CA GLU A 8 -40.60 52.21 17.14
C GLU A 8 -40.64 50.71 17.44
N ILE A 9 -41.72 50.21 18.07
CA ILE A 9 -41.91 48.78 18.33
C ILE A 9 -41.93 48.00 17.00
N LYS A 10 -42.67 48.49 16.01
CA LYS A 10 -42.75 47.83 14.70
C LYS A 10 -41.38 47.76 14.00
N ILE A 11 -40.58 48.83 14.08
CA ILE A 11 -39.22 48.86 13.54
C ILE A 11 -38.31 47.88 14.29
N ALA A 12 -38.45 47.77 15.61
CA ALA A 12 -37.69 46.83 16.41
C ALA A 12 -38.06 45.37 16.07
N GLU A 13 -39.34 45.07 15.84
CA GLU A 13 -39.80 43.75 15.41
C GLU A 13 -39.23 43.36 14.04
N THR A 14 -39.28 44.25 13.05
CA THR A 14 -38.68 43.97 11.73
C THR A 14 -37.17 43.72 11.83
N LYS A 15 -36.45 44.52 12.62
CA LYS A 15 -35.01 44.31 12.83
C LYS A 15 -34.71 42.98 13.52
N ALA A 16 -35.53 42.59 14.48
CA ALA A 16 -35.38 41.30 15.16
C ALA A 16 -35.63 40.13 14.19
N GLU A 17 -36.63 40.22 13.32
CA GLU A 17 -36.89 39.23 12.28
C GLU A 17 -35.73 39.12 11.28
N GLU A 18 -35.19 40.24 10.82
CA GLU A 18 -34.01 40.29 9.94
C GLU A 18 -32.80 39.61 10.59
N LEU A 19 -32.52 39.92 11.87
CA LEU A 19 -31.44 39.29 12.63
C LEU A 19 -31.61 37.77 12.75
N ILE A 20 -32.85 37.30 12.98
CA ILE A 20 -33.15 35.87 13.07
C ILE A 20 -32.93 35.19 11.71
N LEU A 21 -33.35 35.83 10.61
CA LEU A 21 -33.15 35.30 9.26
C LEU A 21 -31.66 35.23 8.90
N GLU A 22 -30.91 36.28 9.19
CA GLU A 22 -29.47 36.33 8.95
C GLU A 22 -28.72 35.27 9.79
N ALA A 23 -29.07 35.13 11.06
CA ALA A 23 -28.49 34.10 11.93
C ALA A 23 -28.78 32.68 11.41
N LYS A 24 -30.00 32.41 10.93
CA LYS A 24 -30.37 31.12 10.33
C LYS A 24 -29.61 30.86 9.03
N ALA A 25 -29.41 31.88 8.20
CA ALA A 25 -28.63 31.77 6.97
C ALA A 25 -27.15 31.45 7.27
N LYS A 26 -26.53 32.21 8.18
CA LYS A 26 -25.14 31.97 8.62
C LYS A 26 -24.96 30.59 9.24
N ALA A 27 -25.91 30.13 10.06
CA ALA A 27 -25.85 28.79 10.64
C ALA A 27 -25.82 27.69 9.56
N ARG A 28 -26.66 27.81 8.51
CA ARG A 28 -26.66 26.86 7.38
C ARG A 28 -25.34 26.91 6.61
N GLU A 29 -24.81 28.09 6.35
CA GLU A 29 -23.54 28.28 5.64
C GLU A 29 -22.37 27.65 6.40
N ILE A 30 -22.31 27.85 7.72
CA ILE A 30 -21.29 27.23 8.59
C ILE A 30 -21.36 25.71 8.49
N VAL A 31 -22.55 25.12 8.59
CA VAL A 31 -22.73 23.66 8.50
C VAL A 31 -22.33 23.14 7.13
N GLN A 32 -22.72 23.84 6.06
CA GLN A 32 -22.37 23.44 4.69
C GLN A 32 -20.86 23.51 4.45
N SER A 33 -20.21 24.60 4.88
CA SER A 33 -18.76 24.76 4.76
C SER A 33 -18.00 23.71 5.56
N ALA A 34 -18.42 23.44 6.80
CA ALA A 34 -17.83 22.39 7.63
C ALA A 34 -17.98 21.00 6.98
N THR A 35 -19.13 20.72 6.36
CA THR A 35 -19.37 19.45 5.66
C THR A 35 -18.44 19.30 4.46
N LEU A 36 -18.31 20.34 3.63
CA LEU A 36 -17.39 20.34 2.47
C LEU A 36 -15.93 20.17 2.90
N GLN A 37 -15.52 20.84 3.99
CA GLN A 37 -14.17 20.69 4.53
C GLN A 37 -13.93 19.27 5.05
N ALA A 38 -14.90 18.68 5.75
CA ALA A 38 -14.80 17.31 6.24
C ALA A 38 -14.69 16.29 5.10
N GLU A 39 -15.50 16.43 4.05
CA GLU A 39 -15.40 15.59 2.84
C GLU A 39 -14.05 15.75 2.13
N GLY A 40 -13.55 16.99 2.04
CA GLY A 40 -12.23 17.29 1.47
C GLY A 40 -11.10 16.59 2.23
N GLU A 41 -11.06 16.74 3.56
CA GLU A 41 -10.04 16.08 4.39
C GLU A 41 -10.20 14.55 4.38
N TYR A 42 -11.43 14.02 4.39
CA TYR A 42 -11.67 12.59 4.25
C TYR A 42 -11.08 12.03 2.94
N ASN A 43 -11.38 12.67 1.81
CA ASN A 43 -10.87 12.26 0.51
C ASN A 43 -9.34 12.36 0.42
N LYS A 44 -8.75 13.38 1.04
CA LYS A 44 -7.30 13.56 1.13
C LYS A 44 -6.65 12.45 1.95
N ILE A 45 -7.21 12.11 3.11
CA ILE A 45 -6.72 11.00 3.94
C ILE A 45 -6.79 9.68 3.17
N LEU A 46 -7.90 9.41 2.46
CA LEU A 46 -8.02 8.24 1.60
C LEU A 46 -6.97 8.22 0.48
N GLY A 47 -6.71 9.35 -0.16
CA GLY A 47 -5.68 9.48 -1.20
C GLY A 47 -4.29 9.15 -0.67
N ILE A 48 -3.92 9.73 0.48
CA ILE A 48 -2.64 9.47 1.15
C ILE A 48 -2.53 7.99 1.55
N ALA A 49 -3.59 7.41 2.11
CA ALA A 49 -3.59 6.00 2.51
C ALA A 49 -3.39 5.06 1.31
N LYS A 50 -4.03 5.33 0.18
CA LYS A 50 -3.84 4.57 -1.07
C LYS A 50 -2.41 4.69 -1.58
N ALA A 51 -1.88 5.91 -1.66
CA ALA A 51 -0.51 6.14 -2.12
C ALA A 51 0.52 5.42 -1.22
N ASN A 52 0.33 5.46 0.10
CA ASN A 52 1.19 4.76 1.05
C ASN A 52 1.10 3.24 0.90
N LYS A 53 -0.11 2.70 0.68
CA LYS A 53 -0.30 1.27 0.41
C LYS A 53 0.46 0.85 -0.85
N ASP A 54 0.29 1.60 -1.94
CA ASP A 54 0.90 1.26 -3.23
C ASP A 54 2.43 1.32 -3.12
N LYS A 55 2.96 2.32 -2.42
CA LYS A 55 4.40 2.42 -2.13
C LYS A 55 4.89 1.24 -1.29
N LEU A 56 4.17 0.83 -0.25
CA LEU A 56 4.54 -0.30 0.59
C LEU A 56 4.58 -1.61 -0.20
N ILE A 57 3.64 -1.80 -1.13
CA ILE A 57 3.62 -2.98 -2.01
C ILE A 57 4.81 -2.96 -2.97
N ASP A 58 5.08 -1.82 -3.60
CA ASP A 58 6.22 -1.67 -4.53
C ASP A 58 7.57 -1.90 -3.83
N ASP A 59 7.74 -1.34 -2.63
CA ASP A 59 8.94 -1.55 -1.81
C ASP A 59 9.09 -3.02 -1.41
N ALA A 60 8.00 -3.71 -1.08
CA ALA A 60 8.02 -5.13 -0.75
C ALA A 60 8.37 -6.01 -1.97
N ILE A 61 7.86 -5.68 -3.17
CA ILE A 61 8.21 -6.37 -4.41
C ILE A 61 9.71 -6.21 -4.70
N LYS A 62 10.23 -4.98 -4.67
CA LYS A 62 11.65 -4.69 -4.91
C LYS A 62 12.55 -5.41 -3.91
N GLN A 63 12.16 -5.44 -2.65
CA GLN A 63 12.92 -6.16 -1.63
C GLN A 63 12.89 -7.67 -1.89
N GLY A 64 11.74 -8.23 -2.26
CA GLY A 64 11.61 -9.63 -2.63
C GLY A 64 12.47 -10.02 -3.84
N GLU A 65 12.52 -9.16 -4.87
CA GLU A 65 13.38 -9.36 -6.04
C GLU A 65 14.87 -9.34 -5.65
N LYS A 66 15.26 -8.37 -4.82
CA LYS A 66 16.63 -8.26 -4.31
C LYS A 66 17.04 -9.47 -3.46
N ASP A 67 16.13 -10.00 -2.66
CA ASP A 67 16.38 -11.19 -1.84
C ASP A 67 16.42 -12.47 -2.70
N ALA A 68 15.69 -12.50 -3.81
CA ALA A 68 15.68 -13.61 -4.76
C ALA A 68 16.94 -13.64 -5.66
N GLU A 69 17.51 -12.49 -5.98
CA GLU A 69 18.71 -12.37 -6.82
C GLU A 69 19.89 -13.26 -6.38
N PRO A 70 20.36 -13.25 -5.11
CA PRO A 70 21.44 -14.12 -4.67
C PRO A 70 21.07 -15.61 -4.73
N ILE A 71 19.78 -15.95 -4.56
CA ILE A 71 19.30 -17.33 -4.68
C ILE A 71 19.43 -17.81 -6.13
N LEU A 72 19.03 -16.97 -7.09
CA LEU A 72 19.17 -17.27 -8.52
C LEU A 72 20.63 -17.38 -8.95
N ILE A 73 21.48 -16.45 -8.50
CA ILE A 73 22.93 -16.50 -8.79
C ILE A 73 23.54 -17.80 -8.23
N LYS A 74 23.21 -18.15 -6.99
CA LYS A 74 23.69 -19.39 -6.37
C LYS A 74 23.20 -20.62 -7.12
N GLY A 75 21.92 -20.69 -7.44
CA GLY A 75 21.34 -21.81 -8.20
C GLY A 75 21.98 -21.97 -9.59
N ASN A 76 22.19 -20.87 -10.31
CA ASN A 76 22.87 -20.88 -11.60
C ASN A 76 24.32 -21.37 -11.50
N LYS A 77 25.02 -20.96 -10.43
CA LYS A 77 26.37 -21.46 -10.16
C LYS A 77 26.38 -22.96 -9.89
N GLU A 78 25.49 -23.45 -9.04
CA GLU A 78 25.38 -24.89 -8.72
C GLU A 78 25.08 -25.72 -9.97
N VAL A 79 24.16 -25.27 -10.82
CA VAL A 79 23.89 -25.91 -12.12
C VAL A 79 25.13 -25.91 -13.01
N GLY A 80 25.87 -24.79 -13.05
CA GLY A 80 27.14 -24.69 -13.77
C GLY A 80 28.19 -25.68 -13.27
N ASP A 81 28.34 -25.79 -11.96
CA ASP A 81 29.30 -26.71 -11.31
C ASP A 81 28.97 -28.19 -11.59
N ILE A 82 27.68 -28.54 -11.64
CA ILE A 82 27.22 -29.89 -12.00
C ILE A 82 27.52 -30.19 -13.47
N ASN A 83 27.16 -29.28 -14.38
CA ASN A 83 27.34 -29.47 -15.82
C ASN A 83 28.82 -29.54 -16.22
N ASN A 84 29.65 -28.71 -15.59
CA ASN A 84 31.09 -28.61 -15.87
C ASN A 84 31.94 -29.56 -15.02
N MET A 85 31.34 -30.62 -14.48
CA MET A 85 32.07 -31.60 -13.69
C MET A 85 33.22 -32.22 -14.51
N SER A 86 34.43 -32.16 -13.93
CA SER A 86 35.67 -32.69 -14.52
C SER A 86 35.52 -34.16 -14.94
N GLN A 87 36.14 -34.52 -16.06
CA GLN A 87 36.15 -35.90 -16.55
C GLN A 87 36.71 -36.88 -15.50
N GLU A 88 37.73 -36.49 -14.74
CA GLU A 88 38.31 -37.31 -13.68
C GLU A 88 37.29 -37.73 -12.60
N LYS A 89 36.41 -36.82 -12.19
CA LYS A 89 35.31 -37.12 -11.25
C LYS A 89 34.30 -38.08 -11.86
N LYS A 90 34.00 -37.92 -13.15
CA LYS A 90 33.09 -38.82 -13.88
C LYS A 90 33.70 -40.22 -13.98
N ASP A 91 34.97 -40.31 -14.36
CA ASP A 91 35.69 -41.57 -14.49
C ASP A 91 35.83 -42.29 -13.14
N MET A 92 36.08 -41.55 -12.07
CA MET A 92 36.09 -42.09 -10.71
C MET A 92 34.73 -42.68 -10.32
N ALA A 93 33.62 -41.97 -10.61
CA ALA A 93 32.28 -42.47 -10.36
C ALA A 93 31.98 -43.74 -11.16
N ILE A 94 32.35 -43.79 -12.45
CA ILE A 94 32.22 -44.98 -13.31
C ILE A 94 33.00 -46.15 -12.71
N LYS A 95 34.26 -45.93 -12.32
CA LYS A 95 35.11 -46.96 -11.71
C LYS A 95 34.48 -47.53 -10.44
N LEU A 96 33.94 -46.69 -9.56
CA LEU A 96 33.26 -47.14 -8.34
C LEU A 96 32.06 -48.06 -8.65
N VAL A 97 31.27 -47.72 -9.67
CA VAL A 97 30.14 -48.55 -10.11
C VAL A 97 30.63 -49.89 -10.68
N VAL A 98 31.64 -49.87 -11.55
CA VAL A 98 32.22 -51.08 -12.15
C VAL A 98 32.80 -52.00 -11.07
N GLU A 99 33.61 -51.47 -10.14
CA GLU A 99 34.16 -52.27 -9.04
C GLU A 99 33.07 -52.91 -8.18
N ARG A 100 31.96 -52.22 -7.96
CA ARG A 100 30.83 -52.76 -7.19
C ARG A 100 30.12 -53.88 -7.92
N ILE A 101 29.91 -53.76 -9.23
CA ILE A 101 29.31 -54.82 -10.06
C ILE A 101 30.23 -56.04 -10.11
N VAL A 102 31.52 -55.83 -10.38
CA VAL A 102 32.51 -56.92 -10.47
C VAL A 102 32.67 -57.63 -9.11
N LYS A 103 32.63 -56.94 -7.97
CA LYS A 103 32.68 -57.58 -6.66
C LYS A 103 31.43 -58.41 -6.31
N ILE A 104 30.26 -58.06 -6.87
CA ILE A 104 28.98 -58.76 -6.60
C ILE A 104 28.77 -59.94 -7.57
N HIS A 105 29.18 -59.80 -8.83
CA HIS A 105 28.90 -60.77 -9.90
C HIS A 105 30.14 -61.44 -10.48
N GLY A 106 31.34 -61.00 -10.12
CA GLY A 106 32.62 -61.48 -10.67
C GLY A 106 33.23 -62.68 -9.97
N ASN A 107 32.42 -63.53 -9.32
CA ASN A 107 32.85 -64.87 -8.91
C ASN A 107 32.50 -65.88 -10.01
N SER A 108 33.43 -66.07 -10.94
CA SER A 108 34.13 -67.35 -11.06
C SER A 108 35.63 -67.08 -11.07
#